data_AF-A0A1H9VY58-F1
#
_entry.id   AF-A0A1H9VY58-F1
#
_cell.length_a   1.000
_cell.length_b   1.000
_cell.length_c   1.000
_cell.angle_alpha   90.00
_cell.angle_beta   90.00
_cell.angle_gamma   90.00
#
_symmetry.space_group_name_H-M   'P 1'
#
loop_
_entity.id
_entity.type
_entity.pdbx_description
1 polymer ?
#
loop_
_entity_poly.entity_id
_entity_poly.type
_entity_poly.pdbx_seq_one_letter_code
_entity_poly.pdbx_strand_id
1 'polypeptide(L)'
;MNTLLRVLGLQLAHTALQRVSPRAARAVSIALVLTACLTPLVALLGGEWASGDVLLSYLFELYAVLFWTVVRVVTAPGPLLSAGTVSTNGGPPVAMSRSELVEVSWLLVGVLVAFTVVQSVVAFHVAGSAGLRAGPWALAAMAAGFFASHGFDVALRWFALGDRHRASDLASDPLKRFVILQIALGLGAAWTFSARTGLAPEAAKDSAWLLLVPGLVLVVVRIALELYAVVRPPVQWGSAQTRLT
;
A
#
# COMPACT_ATOMS: atom_id res chain seq x y z
N MET A 1 15.30 -15.49 -14.84
CA MET A 1 15.28 -14.11 -14.27
C MET A 1 15.24 -13.02 -15.35
N ASN A 2 16.15 -13.04 -16.32
CA ASN A 2 16.12 -12.11 -17.46
C ASN A 2 14.81 -12.14 -18.26
N THR A 3 14.18 -13.32 -18.40
CA THR A 3 12.91 -13.48 -19.14
C THR A 3 11.73 -12.79 -18.45
N LEU A 4 11.65 -12.83 -17.12
CA LEU A 4 10.52 -12.28 -16.37
C LEU A 4 10.60 -10.74 -16.28
N LEU A 5 11.80 -10.19 -16.11
CA LEU A 5 12.05 -8.75 -16.24
C LEU A 5 11.82 -8.25 -17.66
N ARG A 6 12.07 -9.07 -18.69
CA ARG A 6 11.70 -8.76 -20.09
C ARG A 6 10.20 -8.74 -20.30
N VAL A 7 9.50 -9.76 -19.84
CA VAL A 7 8.04 -9.88 -19.98
C VAL A 7 7.33 -8.71 -19.27
N LEU A 8 7.86 -8.26 -18.13
CA LEU A 8 7.33 -7.11 -17.42
C LEU A 8 7.81 -5.74 -17.96
N GLY A 9 8.66 -5.70 -18.99
CA GLY A 9 9.23 -4.46 -19.51
C GLY A 9 10.20 -3.74 -18.57
N LEU A 10 10.65 -4.40 -17.49
CA LEU A 10 11.44 -3.81 -16.41
C LEU A 10 12.95 -3.83 -16.66
N GLN A 11 13.42 -4.36 -17.80
CA GLN A 11 14.87 -4.45 -18.06
C GLN A 11 15.56 -3.10 -18.16
N LEU A 12 15.00 -2.15 -18.94
CA LEU A 12 15.55 -0.80 -19.07
C LEU A 12 15.49 -0.04 -17.75
N ALA A 13 14.38 -0.17 -17.03
CA ALA A 13 14.23 0.39 -15.70
C ALA A 13 15.28 -0.18 -14.74
N HIS A 14 15.52 -1.48 -14.74
CA HIS A 14 16.53 -2.11 -13.89
C HIS A 14 17.94 -1.56 -14.15
N THR A 15 18.35 -1.40 -15.41
CA THR A 15 19.66 -0.85 -15.76
C THR A 15 19.80 0.63 -15.38
N ALA A 16 18.73 1.41 -15.55
CA ALA A 16 18.70 2.81 -15.12
C ALA A 16 18.75 2.94 -13.58
N LEU A 17 18.01 2.08 -12.87
CA LEU A 17 17.86 2.10 -11.42
C LEU A 17 19.13 1.67 -10.68
N GLN A 18 19.98 0.84 -11.29
CA GLN A 18 21.30 0.50 -10.72
C GLN A 18 22.23 1.71 -10.55
N ARG A 19 21.97 2.82 -11.25
CA ARG A 19 22.75 4.07 -11.14
C ARG A 19 22.21 5.04 -10.09
N VAL A 20 21.06 4.76 -9.50
CA VAL A 20 20.39 5.65 -8.55
C VAL A 20 20.97 5.45 -7.16
N SER A 21 21.46 6.53 -6.54
CA SER A 21 21.96 6.46 -5.16
C SER A 21 20.82 6.11 -4.17
N PRO A 22 21.10 5.45 -3.04
CA PRO A 22 20.07 5.13 -2.03
C PRO A 22 19.32 6.37 -1.51
N ARG A 23 20.00 7.53 -1.46
CA ARG A 23 19.37 8.81 -1.08
C ARG A 23 18.39 9.30 -2.15
N ALA A 24 18.78 9.24 -3.42
CA ALA A 24 17.90 9.60 -4.54
C ALA A 24 16.70 8.64 -4.62
N ALA A 25 16.93 7.35 -4.42
CA ALA A 25 15.87 6.33 -4.35
C ALA A 25 14.84 6.67 -3.26
N ARG A 26 15.31 6.98 -2.05
CA ARG A 26 14.44 7.39 -0.94
C ARG A 26 13.68 8.68 -1.25
N ALA A 27 14.35 9.68 -1.81
CA ALA A 27 13.71 10.95 -2.18
C ALA A 27 12.61 10.74 -3.24
N VAL A 28 12.85 9.91 -4.25
CA VAL A 28 11.86 9.58 -5.28
C VAL A 28 10.68 8.79 -4.67
N SER A 29 10.92 7.79 -3.83
CA SER A 29 9.83 7.09 -3.12
C SER A 29 8.98 8.06 -2.29
N ILE A 30 9.61 8.99 -1.54
CA ILE A 30 8.89 10.00 -0.75
C ILE A 30 8.07 10.91 -1.66
N ALA A 31 8.66 11.43 -2.74
CA ALA A 31 7.97 12.30 -3.69
C ALA A 31 6.76 11.60 -4.33
N LEU A 32 6.91 10.32 -4.68
CA LEU A 32 5.82 9.50 -5.23
C LEU A 32 4.69 9.30 -4.21
N VAL A 33 5.01 8.98 -2.95
CA VAL A 33 4.02 8.82 -1.88
C VAL A 33 3.30 10.13 -1.59
N LEU A 34 4.04 11.25 -1.51
CA LEU A 34 3.44 12.57 -1.31
C LEU A 34 2.52 12.93 -2.48
N THR A 35 2.96 12.71 -3.72
CA THR A 35 2.12 12.98 -4.91
C THR A 35 0.86 12.12 -4.91
N ALA A 36 0.98 10.84 -4.54
CA ALA A 36 -0.14 9.92 -4.40
C ALA A 36 -1.14 10.35 -3.32
N CYS A 37 -0.68 10.94 -2.22
CA CYS A 37 -1.54 11.44 -1.14
C CYS A 37 -2.14 12.82 -1.46
N LEU A 38 -1.38 13.69 -2.13
CA LEU A 38 -1.79 15.08 -2.40
C LEU A 38 -2.73 15.17 -3.60
N THR A 39 -2.62 14.30 -4.60
CA THR A 39 -3.50 14.34 -5.79
C THR A 39 -4.98 14.23 -5.42
N PRO A 40 -5.43 13.22 -4.63
CA PRO A 40 -6.82 13.15 -4.18
C PRO A 40 -7.24 14.36 -3.34
N LEU A 41 -6.34 14.91 -2.53
CA LEU A 41 -6.62 16.07 -1.70
C LEU A 41 -6.88 17.32 -2.54
N VAL A 42 -5.99 17.61 -3.49
CA VAL A 42 -6.10 18.78 -4.37
C VAL A 42 -7.35 18.68 -5.24
N ALA A 43 -7.62 17.51 -5.81
CA ALA A 43 -8.81 17.27 -6.63
C ALA A 43 -10.11 17.41 -5.81
N LEU A 44 -10.11 16.92 -4.56
CA LEU A 44 -11.23 17.07 -3.64
C LEU A 44 -11.46 18.54 -3.26
N LEU A 45 -10.41 19.27 -2.89
CA LEU A 45 -10.49 20.69 -2.51
C LEU A 45 -10.84 21.60 -3.70
N GLY A 46 -10.40 21.24 -4.90
CA GLY A 46 -10.77 21.91 -6.16
C GLY A 46 -12.19 21.60 -6.62
N GLY A 47 -12.88 20.66 -5.96
CA GLY A 47 -14.23 20.24 -6.32
C GLY A 47 -14.30 19.36 -7.58
N GLU A 48 -13.16 19.00 -8.17
CA GLU A 48 -13.09 18.07 -9.30
C GLU A 48 -13.51 16.67 -8.87
N TRP A 49 -13.20 16.29 -7.63
CA TRP A 49 -13.56 15.00 -7.04
C TRP A 49 -14.53 15.17 -5.88
N ALA A 50 -15.36 14.15 -5.68
CA ALA A 50 -16.17 13.96 -4.48
C ALA A 50 -15.55 12.90 -3.56
N SER A 51 -16.10 12.74 -2.35
CA SER A 51 -15.61 11.73 -1.39
C SER A 51 -15.63 10.30 -1.95
N GLY A 52 -16.57 9.96 -2.84
CA GLY A 52 -16.59 8.65 -3.49
C GLY A 52 -15.38 8.42 -4.40
N ASP A 53 -14.93 9.44 -5.14
CA ASP A 53 -13.73 9.34 -5.99
C ASP A 53 -12.47 9.13 -5.14
N VAL A 54 -12.38 9.82 -4.00
CA VAL A 54 -11.29 9.66 -3.03
C VAL A 54 -11.31 8.24 -2.43
N LEU A 55 -12.49 7.70 -2.10
CA LEU A 55 -12.61 6.33 -1.61
C LEU A 55 -12.12 5.31 -2.67
N LEU A 56 -12.54 5.48 -3.93
CA LEU A 56 -12.09 4.62 -5.03
C LEU A 56 -10.59 4.76 -5.30
N SER A 57 -10.01 5.95 -5.10
CA SER A 57 -8.55 6.14 -5.22
C SER A 57 -7.77 5.21 -4.28
N TYR A 58 -8.18 5.12 -3.01
CA TYR A 58 -7.54 4.23 -2.04
C TYR A 58 -7.79 2.75 -2.33
N LEU A 59 -8.96 2.41 -2.89
CA LEU A 59 -9.22 1.06 -3.36
C LEU A 59 -8.27 0.68 -4.51
N PHE A 60 -8.04 1.58 -5.47
CA PHE A 60 -7.09 1.32 -6.56
C PHE A 60 -5.64 1.26 -6.07
N GLU A 61 -5.25 2.10 -5.11
CA GLU A 61 -3.94 2.00 -4.45
C GLU A 61 -3.79 0.63 -3.76
N LEU A 62 -4.83 0.15 -3.09
CA LEU A 62 -4.84 -1.17 -2.44
C LEU A 62 -4.63 -2.30 -3.46
N TYR A 63 -5.28 -2.25 -4.63
CA TYR A 63 -5.03 -3.23 -5.69
C TYR A 63 -3.60 -3.17 -6.22
N ALA A 64 -3.02 -1.98 -6.38
CA ALA A 64 -1.63 -1.84 -6.79
C ALA A 64 -0.69 -2.47 -5.75
N VAL A 65 -0.90 -2.20 -4.45
CA VAL A 65 -0.13 -2.83 -3.36
C VAL A 65 -0.23 -4.35 -3.43
N LEU A 66 -1.45 -4.88 -3.58
CA LEU A 66 -1.69 -6.32 -3.61
C LEU A 66 -1.01 -6.98 -4.81
N PHE A 67 -1.17 -6.41 -6.00
CA PHE A 67 -0.53 -6.89 -7.22
C PHE A 67 0.99 -6.96 -7.07
N TRP A 68 1.61 -5.88 -6.60
CA TRP A 68 3.06 -5.83 -6.42
C TRP A 68 3.56 -6.71 -5.27
N THR A 69 2.72 -6.97 -4.28
CA THR A 69 3.01 -7.98 -3.23
C THR A 69 3.06 -9.38 -3.82
N VAL A 70 2.10 -9.75 -4.69
CA VAL A 70 2.14 -11.02 -5.42
C VAL A 70 3.41 -11.12 -6.25
N VAL A 71 3.80 -10.06 -6.96
CA VAL A 71 5.06 -10.03 -7.72
C VAL A 71 6.25 -10.29 -6.81
N ARG A 72 6.33 -9.67 -5.63
CA ARG A 72 7.41 -9.92 -4.66
C ARG A 72 7.43 -11.38 -4.20
N VAL A 73 6.29 -11.95 -3.83
CA VAL A 73 6.17 -13.35 -3.40
C VAL A 73 6.62 -14.31 -4.50
N VAL A 74 6.18 -14.08 -5.74
CA VAL A 74 6.52 -14.93 -6.89
C VAL A 74 7.98 -14.79 -7.31
N THR A 75 8.59 -13.61 -7.12
CA THR A 75 9.96 -13.31 -7.59
C THR A 75 11.03 -13.38 -6.52
N ALA A 76 10.67 -13.74 -5.28
CA ALA A 76 11.62 -13.99 -4.22
C ALA A 76 12.55 -15.16 -4.61
N PRO A 77 13.87 -14.94 -4.75
CA PRO A 77 14.82 -16.01 -5.02
C PRO A 77 14.98 -16.92 -3.80
N GLY A 78 15.16 -18.22 -4.01
CA GLY A 78 15.72 -19.13 -3.00
C GLY A 78 17.18 -19.48 -3.33
N PRO A 79 18.03 -19.93 -2.37
CA PRO A 79 17.90 -19.92 -0.92
C PRO A 79 18.54 -18.65 -0.31
N LEU A 80 18.11 -18.25 0.90
CA LEU A 80 18.93 -17.41 1.77
C LEU A 80 19.53 -18.29 2.85
N LEU A 81 20.85 -18.39 2.79
CA LEU A 81 21.66 -18.88 3.90
C LEU A 81 21.34 -18.05 5.13
N SER A 82 21.25 -18.74 6.26
CA SER A 82 20.80 -18.27 7.58
C SER A 82 19.29 -18.28 7.73
N ALA A 83 18.81 -19.31 8.43
CA ALA A 83 17.54 -19.38 9.14
C ALA A 83 16.87 -18.01 9.25
N GLY A 84 15.91 -17.75 8.34
CA GLY A 84 15.10 -16.54 8.37
C GLY A 84 14.25 -16.61 9.62
N THR A 85 14.75 -15.97 10.66
CA THR A 85 14.13 -15.80 11.96
C THR A 85 12.89 -14.93 11.79
N VAL A 86 11.70 -15.54 11.71
CA VAL A 86 10.43 -14.80 11.74
C VAL A 86 10.05 -14.61 13.21
N SER A 87 10.06 -13.37 13.68
CA SER A 87 9.50 -13.05 15.00
C SER A 87 8.04 -12.63 14.83
N THR A 88 7.15 -13.37 15.48
CA THR A 88 5.75 -12.97 15.67
C THR A 88 5.61 -12.34 17.05
N ASN A 89 5.12 -11.09 17.12
CA ASN A 89 4.73 -10.42 18.36
C ASN A 89 5.78 -10.42 19.50
N GLY A 90 7.06 -10.22 19.18
CA GLY A 90 8.13 -10.17 20.18
C GLY A 90 8.55 -11.54 20.73
N GLY A 91 8.02 -12.63 20.17
CA GLY A 91 8.47 -13.98 20.46
C GLY A 91 9.86 -14.28 19.89
N PRO A 92 10.54 -15.32 20.41
CA PRO A 92 11.82 -15.76 19.89
C PRO A 92 11.65 -16.11 18.41
N PRO A 93 12.61 -15.74 17.57
CA PRO A 93 12.40 -15.92 16.15
C PRO A 93 12.40 -17.40 15.79
N VAL A 94 11.41 -17.82 15.01
CA VAL A 94 11.27 -19.22 14.58
C VAL A 94 11.92 -19.38 13.22
N ALA A 95 12.80 -20.38 13.10
CA ALA A 95 13.35 -20.76 11.82
C ALA A 95 12.27 -21.44 10.98
N MET A 96 11.90 -20.85 9.84
CA MET A 96 10.98 -21.45 8.88
C MET A 96 11.74 -22.01 7.69
N SER A 97 11.31 -23.18 7.21
CA SER A 97 11.74 -23.73 5.94
C SER A 97 11.19 -22.91 4.76
N ARG A 98 11.77 -23.09 3.58
CA ARG A 98 11.36 -22.38 2.35
C ARG A 98 9.89 -22.63 1.99
N SER A 99 9.45 -23.89 2.09
CA SER A 99 8.08 -24.28 1.78
C SER A 99 7.10 -23.61 2.74
N GLU A 100 7.43 -23.58 4.04
CA GLU A 100 6.58 -22.94 5.06
C GLU A 100 6.48 -21.43 4.85
N LEU A 101 7.58 -20.73 4.55
CA LEU A 101 7.54 -19.28 4.32
C LEU A 101 6.69 -18.94 3.07
N VAL A 102 6.83 -19.73 1.99
CA VAL A 102 6.06 -19.55 0.76
C VAL A 102 4.59 -19.87 0.99
N GLU A 103 4.28 -20.95 1.70
CA GLU A 103 2.91 -21.35 2.05
C GLU A 103 2.22 -20.30 2.92
N VAL A 104 2.89 -19.82 3.97
CA VAL A 104 2.37 -18.74 4.84
C VAL A 104 2.19 -17.44 4.03
N SER A 105 3.13 -17.11 3.13
CA SER A 105 3.00 -15.93 2.27
C SER A 105 1.81 -16.03 1.32
N TRP A 106 1.58 -17.21 0.73
CA TRP A 106 0.43 -17.45 -0.15
C TRP A 106 -0.89 -17.46 0.61
N LEU A 107 -0.94 -18.06 1.80
CA LEU A 107 -2.11 -18.02 2.67
C LEU A 107 -2.44 -16.57 3.03
N LEU A 108 -1.43 -15.79 3.42
CA LEU A 108 -1.60 -14.37 3.71
C LEU A 108 -2.14 -13.62 2.49
N VAL A 109 -1.49 -13.76 1.32
CA VAL A 109 -1.97 -13.16 0.07
C VAL A 109 -3.42 -13.57 -0.22
N GLY A 110 -3.77 -14.84 -0.06
CA GLY A 110 -5.13 -15.34 -0.28
C GLY A 110 -6.16 -14.68 0.63
N VAL A 111 -5.86 -14.56 1.93
CA VAL A 111 -6.70 -13.84 2.90
C VAL A 111 -6.84 -12.37 2.52
N LEU A 112 -5.73 -11.71 2.16
CA LEU A 112 -5.73 -10.31 1.76
C LEU A 112 -6.57 -10.09 0.49
N VAL A 113 -6.46 -10.98 -0.50
CA VAL A 113 -7.28 -10.95 -1.74
C VAL A 113 -8.75 -11.08 -1.39
N ALA A 114 -9.14 -12.11 -0.61
CA ALA A 114 -10.53 -12.36 -0.27
C ALA A 114 -11.15 -11.16 0.47
N PHE A 115 -10.43 -10.60 1.45
CA PHE A 115 -10.88 -9.43 2.20
C PHE A 115 -10.99 -8.20 1.30
N THR A 116 -10.01 -7.99 0.42
CA THR A 116 -10.05 -6.89 -0.56
C THR A 116 -11.27 -7.01 -1.47
N VAL A 117 -11.63 -8.20 -1.95
CA VAL A 117 -12.82 -8.40 -2.82
C VAL A 117 -14.10 -7.97 -2.10
N VAL A 118 -14.32 -8.45 -0.88
CA VAL A 118 -15.51 -8.08 -0.07
C VAL A 118 -15.55 -6.57 0.13
N GLN A 119 -14.42 -5.99 0.50
CA GLN A 119 -14.33 -4.56 0.75
C GLN A 119 -14.45 -3.72 -0.50
N SER A 120 -14.09 -4.26 -1.67
CA SER A 120 -14.29 -3.60 -2.97
C SER A 120 -15.76 -3.40 -3.24
N VAL A 121 -16.58 -4.44 -3.02
CA VAL A 121 -18.04 -4.37 -3.21
C VAL A 121 -18.63 -3.27 -2.32
N VAL A 122 -18.24 -3.25 -1.04
CA VAL A 122 -18.67 -2.21 -0.10
C VAL A 122 -18.19 -0.84 -0.55
N ALA A 123 -16.92 -0.69 -0.92
CA ALA A 123 -16.33 0.57 -1.33
C ALA A 123 -16.99 1.13 -2.60
N PHE A 124 -17.29 0.30 -3.60
CA PHE A 124 -18.02 0.75 -4.80
C PHE A 124 -19.46 1.18 -4.47
N HIS A 125 -20.16 0.41 -3.64
CA HIS A 125 -21.50 0.76 -3.21
C HIS A 125 -21.52 2.09 -2.45
N VAL A 126 -20.60 2.24 -1.49
CA VAL A 126 -20.41 3.46 -0.70
C VAL A 126 -19.98 4.63 -1.58
N ALA A 127 -19.06 4.44 -2.51
CA ALA A 127 -18.55 5.50 -3.37
C ALA A 127 -19.67 6.11 -4.24
N GLY A 128 -20.52 5.26 -4.83
CA GLY A 128 -21.70 5.73 -5.57
C GLY A 128 -22.63 6.57 -4.68
N SER A 129 -22.77 6.21 -3.41
CA SER A 129 -23.57 6.97 -2.45
C SER A 129 -22.93 8.26 -1.94
N ALA A 130 -21.59 8.31 -1.90
CA ALA A 130 -20.78 9.47 -1.51
C ALA A 130 -20.52 10.45 -2.66
N GLY A 131 -21.09 10.18 -3.84
CA GLY A 131 -20.91 10.97 -5.05
C GLY A 131 -19.64 10.61 -5.80
N LEU A 132 -19.76 10.52 -7.12
CA LEU A 132 -18.66 10.35 -8.07
C LEU A 132 -18.68 11.53 -9.04
N ARG A 133 -17.55 12.22 -9.15
CA ARG A 133 -17.35 13.33 -10.10
C ARG A 133 -16.25 13.01 -11.10
N ALA A 134 -15.29 12.17 -10.73
CA ALA A 134 -14.22 11.78 -11.63
C ALA A 134 -14.77 10.93 -12.79
N GLY A 135 -14.43 11.32 -14.02
CA GLY A 135 -14.69 10.48 -15.18
C GLY A 135 -13.88 9.16 -15.13
N PRO A 136 -14.31 8.11 -15.86
CA PRO A 136 -13.64 6.81 -15.86
C PRO A 136 -12.16 6.91 -16.29
N TRP A 137 -11.84 7.84 -17.19
CA TRP A 137 -10.46 8.08 -17.62
C TRP A 137 -9.57 8.68 -16.53
N ALA A 138 -10.11 9.57 -15.70
CA ALA A 138 -9.38 10.13 -14.56
C ALA A 138 -9.08 9.04 -13.52
N LEU A 139 -10.07 8.19 -13.22
CA LEU A 139 -9.90 7.03 -12.34
C LEU A 139 -8.89 6.02 -12.91
N ALA A 140 -8.95 5.74 -14.22
CA ALA A 140 -8.02 4.84 -14.89
C ALA A 140 -6.58 5.40 -14.90
N ALA A 141 -6.41 6.69 -15.17
CA ALA A 141 -5.11 7.36 -15.13
C ALA A 141 -4.51 7.32 -13.72
N MET A 142 -5.34 7.57 -12.70
CA MET A 142 -4.94 7.45 -11.30
C MET A 142 -4.54 6.02 -10.93
N ALA A 143 -5.36 5.03 -11.29
CA ALA A 143 -5.03 3.63 -11.07
C ALA A 143 -3.68 3.28 -11.72
N ALA A 144 -3.49 3.63 -12.99
CA ALA A 144 -2.22 3.45 -13.69
C ALA A 144 -1.06 4.15 -12.97
N GLY A 145 -1.28 5.36 -12.44
CA GLY A 145 -0.30 6.09 -11.62
C GLY A 145 0.09 5.34 -10.35
N PHE A 146 -0.86 4.75 -9.62
CA PHE A 146 -0.55 3.89 -8.47
C PHE A 146 0.24 2.65 -8.89
N PHE A 147 -0.21 1.92 -9.91
CA PHE A 147 0.51 0.75 -10.39
C PHE A 147 1.94 1.08 -10.82
N ALA A 148 2.15 2.20 -11.52
CA ALA A 148 3.47 2.66 -11.91
C ALA A 148 4.33 3.06 -10.70
N SER A 149 3.78 3.83 -9.76
CA SER A 149 4.47 4.29 -8.54
C SER A 149 4.95 3.10 -7.69
N HIS A 150 4.05 2.15 -7.42
CA HIS A 150 4.39 0.93 -6.68
C HIS A 150 5.33 0.01 -7.45
N GLY A 151 5.13 -0.09 -8.77
CA GLY A 151 6.00 -0.87 -9.64
C GLY A 151 7.42 -0.33 -9.67
N PHE A 152 7.56 1.00 -9.66
CA PHE A 152 8.85 1.67 -9.56
C PHE A 152 9.53 1.40 -8.22
N ASP A 153 8.80 1.48 -7.11
CA ASP A 153 9.34 1.17 -5.79
C ASP A 153 9.83 -0.29 -5.70
N VAL A 154 9.05 -1.24 -6.23
CA VAL A 154 9.47 -2.64 -6.35
C VAL A 154 10.67 -2.78 -7.29
N ALA A 155 10.65 -2.17 -8.47
CA ALA A 155 11.78 -2.20 -9.40
C ALA A 155 13.09 -1.71 -8.74
N LEU A 156 13.00 -0.67 -7.93
CA LEU A 156 14.15 -0.06 -7.28
C LEU A 156 14.60 -0.85 -6.05
N ARG A 157 13.73 -1.07 -5.07
CA ARG A 157 14.10 -1.70 -3.79
C ARG A 157 14.26 -3.20 -3.93
N TRP A 158 13.25 -3.85 -4.47
CA TRP A 158 13.19 -5.31 -4.56
C TRP A 158 14.22 -5.85 -5.56
N PHE A 159 14.27 -5.27 -6.76
CA PHE A 159 15.15 -5.78 -7.82
C PHE A 159 16.52 -5.10 -7.86
N ALA A 160 16.62 -3.76 -7.78
CA ALA A 160 17.90 -3.06 -7.94
C ALA A 160 18.74 -3.01 -6.66
N LEU A 161 18.15 -2.75 -5.49
CA LEU A 161 18.84 -2.74 -4.19
C LEU A 161 18.97 -4.13 -3.56
N GLY A 162 18.31 -5.15 -4.13
CA GLY A 162 18.47 -6.54 -3.74
C GLY A 162 17.69 -6.94 -2.50
N ASP A 163 16.66 -6.18 -2.08
CA ASP A 163 15.83 -6.50 -0.91
C ASP A 163 15.13 -7.86 -1.03
N ARG A 164 14.96 -8.37 -2.26
CA ARG A 164 14.50 -9.74 -2.51
C ARG A 164 15.35 -10.83 -1.86
N HIS A 165 16.59 -10.51 -1.51
CA HIS A 165 17.53 -11.39 -0.81
C HIS A 165 17.49 -11.19 0.72
N ARG A 166 16.49 -10.51 1.28
CA ARG A 166 16.32 -10.33 2.74
C ARG A 166 14.91 -10.75 3.15
N ALA A 167 14.60 -12.04 2.96
CA ALA A 167 13.23 -12.54 2.92
C ALA A 167 12.39 -12.38 4.21
N SER A 168 12.98 -11.97 5.34
CA SER A 168 12.26 -11.64 6.57
C SER A 168 11.25 -10.49 6.39
N ASP A 169 11.45 -9.62 5.39
CA ASP A 169 10.60 -8.45 5.13
C ASP A 169 9.55 -8.65 4.02
N LEU A 170 9.37 -9.89 3.54
CA LEU A 170 8.37 -10.20 2.51
C LEU A 170 6.93 -9.97 2.99
N ALA A 171 6.65 -10.33 4.25
CA ALA A 171 5.31 -10.28 4.81
C ALA A 171 5.00 -8.97 5.56
N SER A 172 6.00 -8.35 6.20
CA SER A 172 5.76 -7.30 7.20
C SER A 172 5.37 -5.95 6.58
N ASP A 173 6.04 -5.51 5.53
CA ASP A 173 5.82 -4.18 4.93
C ASP A 173 4.52 -4.08 4.12
N PRO A 174 4.17 -5.06 3.25
CA PRO A 174 2.88 -5.08 2.60
C PRO A 174 1.71 -5.10 3.59
N LEU A 175 1.86 -5.86 4.69
CA LEU A 175 0.82 -5.98 5.72
C LEU A 175 0.55 -4.65 6.42
N LYS A 176 1.58 -3.88 6.80
CA LYS A 176 1.39 -2.56 7.42
C LYS A 176 0.61 -1.61 6.51
N ARG A 177 1.02 -1.52 5.25
CA ARG A 177 0.37 -0.62 4.27
C ARG A 177 -1.05 -1.08 3.96
N PHE A 178 -1.26 -2.39 3.88
CA PHE A 178 -2.59 -2.97 3.73
C PHE A 178 -3.48 -2.62 4.92
N VAL A 179 -3.05 -2.86 6.16
CA VAL A 179 -3.81 -2.52 7.38
C VAL A 179 -4.16 -1.03 7.42
N ILE A 180 -3.22 -0.15 7.09
CA ILE A 180 -3.45 1.29 7.02
C ILE A 180 -4.55 1.62 6.00
N LEU A 181 -4.47 1.07 4.79
CA LEU A 181 -5.47 1.26 3.75
C LEU A 181 -6.83 0.68 4.15
N GLN A 182 -6.86 -0.46 4.84
CA GLN A 182 -8.12 -1.06 5.31
C GLN A 182 -8.77 -0.26 6.43
N ILE A 183 -8.00 0.27 7.38
CA ILE A 183 -8.53 1.16 8.41
C ILE A 183 -9.09 2.42 7.75
N ALA A 184 -8.37 3.02 6.79
CA ALA A 184 -8.85 4.18 6.06
C ALA A 184 -10.17 3.86 5.34
N LEU A 185 -10.18 2.87 4.44
CA LEU A 185 -11.38 2.44 3.70
C LEU A 185 -12.56 2.10 4.62
N GLY A 186 -12.30 1.40 5.73
CA GLY A 186 -13.32 1.03 6.73
C GLY A 186 -13.92 2.25 7.44
N LEU A 187 -13.07 3.19 7.88
CA LEU A 187 -13.53 4.44 8.50
C LEU A 187 -14.32 5.31 7.52
N GLY A 188 -13.84 5.43 6.28
CA GLY A 188 -14.55 6.16 5.22
C GLY A 188 -15.91 5.56 4.89
N ALA A 189 -16.00 4.22 4.83
CA ALA A 189 -17.25 3.51 4.61
C ALA A 189 -18.23 3.67 5.79
N ALA A 190 -17.77 3.46 7.02
CA ALA A 190 -18.59 3.60 8.23
C ALA A 190 -19.16 5.03 8.36
N TRP A 191 -18.32 6.04 8.15
CA TRP A 191 -18.75 7.44 8.22
C TRP A 191 -19.81 7.77 7.16
N THR A 192 -19.57 7.37 5.91
CA THR A 192 -20.52 7.59 4.80
C THR A 192 -21.85 6.91 5.08
N PHE A 193 -21.82 5.71 5.68
CA PHE A 193 -23.01 4.99 6.09
C PHE A 193 -23.77 5.73 7.21
N SER A 194 -23.09 6.18 8.26
CA SER A 194 -23.68 6.95 9.37
C SER A 194 -24.30 8.27 8.93
N ALA A 195 -23.68 8.94 7.93
CA ALA A 195 -24.23 10.15 7.32
C ALA A 195 -25.60 9.92 6.67
N ARG A 196 -25.83 8.75 6.06
CA ARG A 196 -27.08 8.41 5.37
C ARG A 196 -28.19 7.93 6.28
N THR A 197 -27.86 7.22 7.35
CA THR A 197 -28.89 6.66 8.26
C THR A 197 -29.48 7.69 9.22
N GLY A 198 -29.15 8.98 9.06
CA GLY A 198 -29.67 10.06 9.90
C GLY A 198 -29.09 10.07 11.32
N LEU A 199 -28.08 9.23 11.59
CA LEU A 199 -27.29 9.25 12.83
C LEU A 199 -26.29 10.41 12.86
N ALA A 200 -26.07 11.07 11.73
CA ALA A 200 -25.25 12.27 11.67
C ALA A 200 -25.97 13.48 12.27
N PRO A 201 -25.23 14.40 12.93
CA PRO A 201 -25.79 15.65 13.44
C PRO A 201 -26.55 16.40 12.35
N GLU A 202 -27.70 17.02 12.69
CA GLU A 202 -28.53 17.83 11.78
C GLU A 202 -27.71 18.81 10.90
N ALA A 203 -26.65 19.40 11.46
CA ALA A 203 -25.73 20.30 10.76
C ALA A 203 -25.03 19.70 9.52
N ALA A 204 -24.98 18.36 9.42
CA ALA A 204 -24.35 17.68 8.29
C ALA A 204 -25.31 17.58 7.08
N LYS A 205 -26.62 17.44 7.30
CA LYS A 205 -27.59 16.95 6.29
C LYS A 205 -27.71 17.81 5.02
N ASP A 206 -27.52 19.13 5.11
CA ASP A 206 -27.71 20.07 3.99
C ASP A 206 -26.42 20.63 3.39
N SER A 207 -25.26 20.11 3.78
CA SER A 207 -24.00 20.80 3.54
C SER A 207 -23.03 20.03 2.64
N ALA A 208 -22.35 20.75 1.75
CA ALA A 208 -21.24 20.24 0.94
C ALA A 208 -20.17 19.48 1.77
N TRP A 209 -20.15 19.70 3.09
CA TRP A 209 -19.33 18.99 4.05
C TRP A 209 -19.57 17.47 4.07
N LEU A 210 -20.77 16.97 3.77
CA LEU A 210 -21.00 15.52 3.67
C LEU A 210 -20.22 14.85 2.54
N LEU A 211 -19.93 15.59 1.47
CA LEU A 211 -19.15 15.13 0.32
C LEU A 211 -17.66 15.42 0.46
N LEU A 212 -17.24 16.22 1.44
CA LEU A 212 -15.86 16.69 1.62
C LEU A 212 -15.17 16.08 2.84
N VAL A 213 -15.84 16.07 4.00
CA VAL A 213 -15.27 15.61 5.28
C VAL A 213 -14.79 14.15 5.23
N PRO A 214 -15.53 13.19 4.67
CA PRO A 214 -15.05 11.81 4.60
C PRO A 214 -13.75 11.69 3.80
N GLY A 215 -13.69 12.33 2.63
CA GLY A 215 -12.48 12.38 1.80
C GLY A 215 -11.29 13.04 2.51
N LEU A 216 -11.52 14.16 3.21
CA LEU A 216 -10.49 14.84 4.00
C LEU A 216 -9.95 13.97 5.14
N VAL A 217 -10.83 13.33 5.90
CA VAL A 217 -10.44 12.42 6.99
C VAL A 217 -9.61 11.26 6.44
N LEU A 218 -10.04 10.65 5.32
CA LEU A 218 -9.28 9.59 4.67
C LEU A 218 -7.87 10.02 4.28
N VAL A 219 -7.73 11.20 3.65
CA VAL A 219 -6.42 11.77 3.29
C VAL A 219 -5.56 12.06 4.51
N VAL A 220 -6.10 12.70 5.54
CA VAL A 220 -5.34 13.06 6.74
C VAL A 220 -4.87 11.81 7.48
N VAL A 221 -5.75 10.82 7.65
CA VAL A 221 -5.41 9.53 8.27
C VAL A 221 -4.32 8.82 7.45
N ARG A 222 -4.44 8.81 6.12
CA ARG A 222 -3.42 8.21 5.24
C ARG A 222 -2.06 8.87 5.41
N ILE A 223 -2.00 10.21 5.33
CA ILE A 223 -0.77 10.98 5.48
C ILE A 223 -0.17 10.74 6.87
N ALA A 224 -0.97 10.78 7.93
CA ALA A 224 -0.50 10.56 9.30
C ALA A 224 0.11 9.15 9.46
N LEU A 225 -0.53 8.13 8.90
CA LEU A 225 -0.05 6.75 8.97
C LEU A 225 1.23 6.52 8.14
N GLU A 226 1.34 7.13 6.96
CA GLU A 226 2.57 7.10 6.15
C GLU A 226 3.72 7.86 6.84
N LEU A 227 3.46 9.05 7.38
CA LEU A 227 4.45 9.81 8.16
C LEU A 227 4.91 9.02 9.39
N TYR A 228 3.99 8.40 10.11
CA TYR A 228 4.32 7.55 11.25
C TYR A 228 5.20 6.35 10.84
N ALA A 229 4.90 5.71 9.71
CA ALA A 229 5.68 4.60 9.19
C ALA A 229 7.10 5.02 8.74
N VAL A 230 7.26 6.24 8.23
CA VAL A 230 8.54 6.80 7.78
C VAL A 230 9.39 7.31 8.96
N VAL A 231 8.75 7.91 9.97
CA VAL A 231 9.43 8.54 11.13
C VAL A 231 9.82 7.52 12.19
N ARG A 232 9.10 6.40 12.33
CA ARG A 232 9.55 5.33 13.22
C ARG A 232 10.91 4.82 12.73
N PRO A 233 11.97 4.85 13.57
CA PRO A 233 13.20 4.17 13.23
C PRO A 233 12.85 2.71 12.92
N PRO A 234 13.51 2.08 11.92
CA PRO A 234 13.37 0.65 11.72
C PRO A 234 13.61 0.02 13.09
N VAL A 235 12.64 -0.74 13.59
CA VAL A 235 12.81 -1.49 14.82
C VAL A 235 14.10 -2.27 14.60
N GLN A 236 15.16 -1.91 15.32
CA GLN A 236 16.41 -2.65 15.28
C GLN A 236 16.09 -3.98 15.95
N TRP A 237 15.65 -4.94 15.15
CA TRP A 237 15.54 -6.33 15.57
C TRP A 237 16.96 -6.84 15.80
N GLY A 238 17.45 -6.59 17.02
CA GLY A 238 18.62 -7.20 17.63
C GLY A 238 19.89 -7.20 16.79
N SER A 239 20.68 -6.12 16.86
CA SER A 239 22.14 -6.17 16.70
C SER A 239 22.83 -6.87 17.89
N ALA A 240 22.22 -7.92 18.45
CA ALA A 240 22.75 -8.71 19.55
C ALA A 240 23.63 -9.87 19.02
N GLN A 241 24.45 -9.61 18.00
CA GLN A 241 25.37 -10.61 17.44
C GLN A 241 26.86 -10.24 17.59
N THR A 242 27.19 -9.38 18.54
CA THR A 242 28.57 -9.08 18.93
C THR A 242 28.71 -9.10 20.44
N ARG A 243 28.87 -10.31 21.00
CA ARG A 243 29.75 -10.61 22.14
C ARG A 243 29.65 -12.10 22.51
N LEU A 244 30.33 -12.93 21.73
CA LEU A 244 30.91 -14.19 22.22
C LEU A 244 32.32 -14.26 21.67
N THR A 245 33.23 -13.60 22.40
CA THR A 245 34.66 -13.92 22.48
C THR A 245 34.86 -14.66 23.78
#